data_AF-F4RZD6-F1
#
_entry.id   AF-F4RZD6-F1
#
_cell.length_a   1.000
_cell.length_b   1.000
_cell.length_c   1.000
_cell.angle_alpha   90.00
_cell.angle_beta   90.00
_cell.angle_gamma   90.00
#
_symmetry.space_group_name_H-M   'P 1'
#
loop_
_entity.id
_entity.type
_entity.pdbx_description
1 polymer ?
#
loop_
_entity_poly.entity_id
_entity_poly.type
_entity_poly.pdbx_seq_one_letter_code
_entity_poly.pdbx_strand_id
1 'polypeptide(L)'
;MLSRWALPVAVLIVSILQAEFIMGVPQAGSHFHHQRRGHLSSRPSTPSSAPGTNTTKPSANTTSPTQDTSSSGSGKCSRIRIRKEWRKMSRQEQTDYTTAVKCLIVKPSKLMPGGAYRRYDDFENVHSRMRNKIHWIASFLPWHRHFMFLWEQALQTECGYKGNLPRWDWTLDSDDMTLSPVWSADPQTGFGTNGKDFTKDPSKLGGGAIEDGAFANLQLYYPDEHTLERNYNLPQEFVQDGRTWGSQFFDAPAMARVHAKTAYPDFAVAVEGFDPDKGDTSFVSAHSIIHAIIGGDLSPTSYAANEVLFYLHHTNIDWHWATWINANRRTRLTAYGGITKRGTTVNNAKLSDPLTYLNLGPNPTVRDTMDTTAYPYCYDYE
;
A
#
# COMPACT_ATOMS: atom_id res chain seq x y z
N MET A 1 25.02 18.67 -22.90
CA MET A 1 24.39 17.78 -23.89
C MET A 1 23.35 16.92 -23.16
N LEU A 2 22.17 17.48 -22.93
CA LEU A 2 21.00 16.80 -22.33
C LEU A 2 19.88 16.90 -23.36
N SER A 3 19.90 16.05 -24.39
CA SER A 3 18.89 16.13 -25.45
C SER A 3 18.97 14.89 -26.32
N ARG A 4 17.98 13.99 -26.14
CA ARG A 4 17.37 13.06 -27.12
C ARG A 4 16.71 11.84 -26.46
N TRP A 5 17.04 11.52 -25.20
CA TRP A 5 16.49 10.34 -24.49
C TRP A 5 15.45 10.65 -23.40
N ALA A 6 15.25 11.93 -23.04
CA ALA A 6 14.31 12.32 -21.98
C ALA A 6 12.83 12.36 -22.46
N LEU A 7 12.58 12.64 -23.74
CA LEU A 7 11.22 12.75 -24.28
C LEU A 7 10.46 11.40 -24.37
N PRO A 8 11.07 10.27 -24.79
CA PRO A 8 10.36 8.99 -24.87
C PRO A 8 9.95 8.42 -23.51
N VAL A 9 10.78 8.64 -22.47
CA VAL A 9 10.57 8.14 -21.10
C VAL A 9 9.36 8.80 -20.43
N ALA A 10 9.21 10.11 -20.62
CA ALA A 10 8.09 10.89 -20.15
C ALA A 10 6.75 10.46 -20.77
N VAL A 11 6.72 10.15 -22.06
CA VAL A 11 5.49 9.86 -22.82
C VAL A 11 4.89 8.47 -22.51
N LEU A 12 5.71 7.48 -22.14
CA LEU A 12 5.23 6.15 -21.75
C LEU A 12 4.67 6.13 -20.31
N ILE A 13 5.34 6.80 -19.37
CA ILE A 13 4.84 7.00 -18.01
C ILE A 13 3.49 7.71 -18.05
N VAL A 14 3.35 8.70 -18.95
CA VAL A 14 2.08 9.37 -19.26
C VAL A 14 1.05 8.41 -19.82
N SER A 15 1.40 7.50 -20.72
CA SER A 15 0.41 6.60 -21.34
C SER A 15 -0.11 5.52 -20.37
N ILE A 16 0.75 5.04 -19.46
CA ILE A 16 0.38 4.06 -18.42
C ILE A 16 -0.37 4.76 -17.28
N LEU A 17 0.07 5.95 -16.83
CA LEU A 17 -0.52 6.64 -15.67
C LEU A 17 -1.66 7.62 -16.01
N GLN A 18 -1.74 8.21 -17.23
CA GLN A 18 -2.88 9.07 -17.63
C GLN A 18 -4.14 8.27 -17.97
N ALA A 19 -4.01 6.99 -18.30
CA ALA A 19 -5.18 6.12 -18.52
C ALA A 19 -6.09 6.07 -17.28
N GLU A 20 -5.55 6.34 -16.09
CA GLU A 20 -6.27 6.38 -14.81
C GLU A 20 -7.12 7.65 -14.60
N PHE A 21 -6.87 8.74 -15.34
CA PHE A 21 -7.55 10.02 -15.09
C PHE A 21 -8.75 10.30 -16.01
N ILE A 22 -8.83 9.64 -17.17
CA ILE A 22 -9.94 9.80 -18.12
C ILE A 22 -11.15 8.94 -17.71
N MET A 23 -10.93 7.84 -17.00
CA MET A 23 -12.01 6.96 -16.51
C MET A 23 -12.29 7.27 -15.04
N GLY A 24 -13.12 8.28 -14.78
CA GLY A 24 -13.59 8.58 -13.43
C GLY A 24 -14.16 7.33 -12.76
N VAL A 25 -13.48 6.84 -11.72
CA VAL A 25 -14.00 5.77 -10.85
C VAL A 25 -15.31 6.27 -10.24
N PRO A 26 -16.45 5.61 -10.47
CA PRO A 26 -17.71 6.01 -9.86
C PRO A 26 -17.56 5.99 -8.34
N GLN A 27 -17.95 7.07 -7.67
CA GLN A 27 -18.18 7.02 -6.23
C GLN A 27 -19.17 5.89 -5.95
N ALA A 28 -18.75 4.87 -5.20
CA ALA A 28 -19.64 3.84 -4.70
C ALA A 28 -20.68 4.53 -3.78
N GLY A 29 -21.82 4.85 -4.37
CA GLY A 29 -22.79 5.78 -3.80
C GLY A 29 -23.98 5.98 -4.73
N SER A 30 -24.58 4.90 -5.23
CA SER A 30 -26.00 4.91 -5.62
C SER A 30 -26.55 3.49 -5.65
N HIS A 31 -27.64 3.29 -4.91
CA HIS A 31 -28.42 2.07 -4.91
C HIS A 31 -28.95 1.76 -6.31
N PHE A 32 -28.49 0.66 -6.92
CA PHE A 32 -29.20 0.05 -8.05
C PHE A 32 -30.03 -1.13 -7.55
N HIS A 33 -31.34 -0.88 -7.44
CA HIS A 33 -32.36 -1.93 -7.33
C HIS A 33 -32.35 -2.75 -8.64
N HIS A 34 -31.87 -3.99 -8.59
CA HIS A 34 -32.21 -4.96 -9.61
C HIS A 34 -33.67 -5.42 -9.42
N GLN A 35 -34.56 -4.87 -10.23
CA GLN A 35 -35.89 -5.43 -10.48
C GLN A 35 -35.74 -6.81 -11.13
N ARG A 36 -36.06 -7.88 -10.39
CA ARG A 36 -36.44 -9.16 -10.98
C ARG A 36 -37.94 -9.13 -11.28
N ARG A 37 -38.29 -9.26 -12.56
CA ARG A 37 -39.64 -9.58 -13.02
C ARG A 37 -40.01 -10.97 -12.52
N GLY A 38 -41.11 -11.07 -11.77
CA GLY A 38 -41.76 -12.32 -11.37
C GLY A 38 -43.27 -12.11 -11.33
N HIS A 39 -44.00 -13.06 -11.90
CA HIS A 39 -45.42 -13.00 -12.25
C HIS A 39 -46.40 -12.67 -11.12
N LEU A 40 -47.49 -12.00 -11.52
CA LEU A 40 -48.72 -11.79 -10.75
C LEU A 40 -49.39 -13.12 -10.36
N SER A 41 -49.81 -13.21 -9.10
CA SER A 41 -51.08 -13.84 -8.72
C SER A 41 -51.65 -13.17 -7.47
N SER A 42 -52.97 -13.10 -7.39
CA SER A 42 -53.77 -12.10 -6.69
C SER A 42 -54.49 -12.62 -5.44
N ARG A 43 -54.59 -11.73 -4.43
CA ARG A 43 -55.64 -11.56 -3.39
C ARG A 43 -55.73 -12.58 -2.22
N PRO A 44 -56.42 -12.25 -1.09
CA PRO A 44 -56.81 -10.93 -0.54
C PRO A 44 -56.50 -10.73 0.97
N SER A 45 -56.62 -9.48 1.41
CA SER A 45 -56.54 -8.98 2.79
C SER A 45 -57.80 -9.24 3.63
N THR A 46 -57.65 -9.39 4.94
CA THR A 46 -58.60 -8.90 5.99
C THR A 46 -57.96 -9.00 7.40
N PRO A 47 -58.46 -8.22 8.39
CA PRO A 47 -57.71 -7.74 9.55
C PRO A 47 -58.02 -8.52 10.85
N SER A 48 -57.26 -8.30 11.94
CA SER A 48 -57.81 -7.92 13.26
C SER A 48 -56.78 -7.96 14.41
N SER A 49 -56.86 -6.92 15.25
CA SER A 49 -56.76 -6.87 16.73
C SER A 49 -55.54 -7.40 17.48
N ALA A 50 -54.92 -6.47 18.22
CA ALA A 50 -54.19 -6.70 19.47
C ALA A 50 -55.12 -7.22 20.59
N PRO A 51 -54.54 -7.84 21.63
CA PRO A 51 -54.65 -7.21 22.94
C PRO A 51 -53.33 -7.20 23.72
N GLY A 52 -53.13 -6.13 24.50
CA GLY A 52 -52.01 -5.98 25.41
C GLY A 52 -52.21 -6.72 26.73
N THR A 53 -51.09 -7.09 27.34
CA THR A 53 -51.00 -7.36 28.77
C THR A 53 -49.67 -6.82 29.31
N ASN A 54 -49.80 -5.95 30.29
CA ASN A 54 -48.75 -5.46 31.19
C ASN A 54 -48.01 -6.62 31.86
N THR A 55 -46.69 -6.48 32.03
CA THR A 55 -45.99 -6.83 33.29
C THR A 55 -44.58 -6.25 33.32
N THR A 56 -44.35 -5.37 34.29
CA THR A 56 -43.16 -5.22 35.15
C THR A 56 -41.77 -5.23 34.50
N LYS A 57 -41.14 -4.06 34.56
CA LYS A 57 -39.74 -3.75 34.25
C LYS A 57 -38.83 -4.13 35.44
N PRO A 58 -37.79 -4.95 35.27
CA PRO A 58 -36.62 -4.94 36.13
C PRO A 58 -35.51 -4.12 35.46
N SER A 59 -34.94 -3.17 36.20
CA SER A 59 -33.67 -2.52 35.86
C SER A 59 -32.57 -3.56 35.71
N ALA A 60 -32.01 -3.68 34.52
CA ALA A 60 -30.74 -4.36 34.29
C ALA A 60 -29.65 -3.30 34.06
N ASN A 61 -28.71 -3.27 35.00
CA ASN A 61 -27.46 -2.51 34.94
C ASN A 61 -26.80 -2.66 33.56
N THR A 62 -26.74 -1.57 32.81
CA THR A 62 -25.85 -1.47 31.65
C THR A 62 -24.49 -1.03 32.18
N THR A 63 -23.64 -1.98 32.51
CA THR A 63 -22.20 -1.73 32.62
C THR A 63 -21.67 -1.38 31.23
N SER A 64 -21.55 -0.07 30.97
CA SER A 64 -20.70 0.44 29.91
C SER A 64 -19.30 -0.14 30.08
N PRO A 65 -18.67 -0.67 29.02
CA PRO A 65 -17.24 -0.93 29.09
C PRO A 65 -16.58 0.45 29.22
N THR A 66 -15.95 0.68 30.37
CA THR A 66 -15.00 1.77 30.56
C THR A 66 -14.05 1.75 29.39
N GLN A 67 -14.11 2.81 28.56
CA GLN A 67 -13.03 3.12 27.65
C GLN A 67 -11.78 3.28 28.50
N ASP A 68 -10.92 2.27 28.44
CA ASP A 68 -9.57 2.36 28.95
C ASP A 68 -8.88 3.37 28.03
N THR A 69 -8.92 4.64 28.44
CA THR A 69 -8.06 5.68 27.90
C THR A 69 -6.64 5.34 28.31
N SER A 70 -6.04 4.37 27.62
CA SER A 70 -4.61 4.15 27.71
C SER A 70 -3.95 5.40 27.15
N SER A 71 -3.40 6.19 28.07
CA SER A 71 -2.53 7.30 27.75
C SER A 71 -1.51 6.81 26.71
N SER A 72 -1.47 7.47 25.55
CA SER A 72 -0.39 7.33 24.56
C SER A 72 0.92 7.85 25.17
N GLY A 73 1.46 7.08 26.11
CA GLY A 73 2.76 7.31 26.69
C GLY A 73 3.81 6.99 25.64
N SER A 74 4.71 7.93 25.39
CA SER A 74 5.99 7.73 24.73
C SER A 74 6.87 6.77 25.54
N GLY A 75 6.46 5.50 25.58
CA GLY A 75 7.15 4.43 26.28
C GLY A 75 8.49 4.12 25.61
N LYS A 76 9.47 3.68 26.41
CA LYS A 76 10.70 3.11 25.87
C LYS A 76 10.40 1.73 25.31
N CYS A 77 10.93 1.44 24.13
CA CYS A 77 10.88 0.10 23.58
C CYS A 77 11.65 -0.89 24.46
N SER A 78 11.01 -2.00 24.82
CA SER A 78 11.66 -3.08 25.56
C SER A 78 12.69 -3.83 24.72
N ARG A 79 12.47 -3.86 23.40
CA ARG A 79 13.36 -4.45 22.40
C ARG A 79 13.18 -3.73 21.07
N ILE A 80 14.28 -3.46 20.38
CA ILE A 80 14.27 -3.02 18.98
C ILE A 80 14.29 -4.26 18.08
N ARG A 81 13.31 -4.34 17.19
CA ARG A 81 13.17 -5.40 16.19
C ARG A 81 13.88 -4.99 14.90
N ILE A 82 14.46 -5.94 14.16
CA ILE A 82 15.20 -5.65 12.93
C ILE A 82 14.40 -6.12 11.72
N ARG A 83 14.06 -5.19 10.83
CA ARG A 83 13.49 -5.47 9.50
C ARG A 83 14.64 -5.75 8.53
N LYS A 84 14.57 -6.91 7.87
CA LYS A 84 15.64 -7.43 7.02
C LYS A 84 15.32 -7.27 5.54
N GLU A 85 16.35 -7.14 4.73
CA GLU A 85 16.27 -7.33 3.29
C GLU A 85 15.98 -8.80 2.98
N TRP A 86 15.15 -9.03 1.96
CA TRP A 86 14.63 -10.35 1.61
C TRP A 86 15.70 -11.45 1.44
N ARG A 87 16.86 -11.14 0.84
CA ARG A 87 17.98 -12.07 0.64
C ARG A 87 18.70 -12.44 1.92
N LYS A 88 18.62 -11.58 2.94
CA LYS A 88 19.26 -11.79 4.24
C LYS A 88 18.35 -12.56 5.21
N MET A 89 17.12 -12.83 4.83
CA MET A 89 16.23 -13.73 5.56
C MET A 89 16.57 -15.19 5.26
N SER A 90 16.49 -16.03 6.28
CA SER A 90 16.49 -17.47 6.10
C SER A 90 15.23 -17.92 5.35
N ARG A 91 15.29 -19.07 4.68
CA ARG A 91 14.13 -19.65 4.01
C ARG A 91 12.93 -19.85 4.95
N GLN A 92 13.19 -20.16 6.22
CA GLN A 92 12.13 -20.26 7.24
C GLN A 92 11.48 -18.91 7.51
N GLU A 93 12.26 -17.84 7.73
CA GLU A 93 11.72 -16.49 7.93
C GLU A 93 10.89 -16.04 6.71
N GLN A 94 11.36 -16.33 5.50
CA GLN A 94 10.62 -16.06 4.25
C GLN A 94 9.29 -16.83 4.21
N THR A 95 9.31 -18.12 4.55
CA THR A 95 8.12 -18.99 4.58
C THR A 95 7.13 -18.55 5.66
N ASP A 96 7.61 -18.12 6.83
CA ASP A 96 6.76 -17.64 7.92
C ASP A 96 6.03 -16.35 7.52
N TYR A 97 6.71 -15.45 6.80
CA TYR A 97 6.10 -14.24 6.26
C TYR A 97 5.00 -14.56 5.24
N THR A 98 5.30 -15.34 4.20
CA THR A 98 4.32 -15.67 3.15
C THR A 98 3.12 -16.44 3.71
N THR A 99 3.35 -17.33 4.69
CA THR A 99 2.28 -18.05 5.41
C THR A 99 1.36 -17.07 6.16
N ALA A 100 1.92 -16.06 6.82
CA ALA A 100 1.12 -15.06 7.52
C ALA A 100 0.31 -14.19 6.55
N VAL A 101 0.86 -13.84 5.38
CA VAL A 101 0.11 -13.11 4.35
C VAL A 101 -1.05 -13.95 3.80
N LYS A 102 -0.82 -15.23 3.48
CA LYS A 102 -1.87 -16.18 3.08
C LYS A 102 -2.97 -16.30 4.13
N CYS A 103 -2.62 -16.21 5.40
CA CYS A 103 -3.59 -16.20 6.49
C CYS A 103 -4.50 -14.95 6.46
N LEU A 104 -3.98 -13.74 6.16
CA LEU A 104 -4.82 -12.55 5.96
C LEU A 104 -5.70 -12.64 4.71
N ILE A 105 -5.21 -13.32 3.67
CA ILE A 105 -5.97 -13.58 2.43
C ILE A 105 -7.21 -14.43 2.69
N VAL A 106 -7.24 -15.31 3.69
CA VAL A 106 -8.42 -16.17 3.95
C VAL A 106 -9.29 -15.72 5.12
N LYS A 107 -8.80 -14.80 5.96
CA LYS A 107 -9.59 -14.28 7.08
C LYS A 107 -10.67 -13.31 6.60
N PRO A 108 -11.86 -13.30 7.23
CA PRO A 108 -12.93 -12.39 6.84
C PRO A 108 -12.54 -10.93 7.10
N SER A 109 -12.94 -10.06 6.18
CA SER A 109 -12.81 -8.61 6.34
C SER A 109 -13.42 -8.10 7.66
N LYS A 110 -12.79 -7.09 8.25
CA LYS A 110 -13.30 -6.33 9.40
C LYS A 110 -13.96 -5.01 8.98
N LEU A 111 -13.68 -4.48 7.78
CA LEU A 111 -14.16 -3.16 7.35
C LEU A 111 -15.24 -3.21 6.26
N MET A 112 -15.34 -4.32 5.53
CA MET A 112 -16.25 -4.54 4.41
C MET A 112 -17.15 -5.75 4.68
N PRO A 113 -18.05 -5.68 5.68
CA PRO A 113 -18.96 -6.77 6.02
C PRO A 113 -20.00 -7.00 4.91
N GLY A 114 -20.43 -8.26 4.74
CA GLY A 114 -21.52 -8.63 3.84
C GLY A 114 -21.12 -9.11 2.44
N GLY A 115 -19.82 -9.30 2.19
CA GLY A 115 -19.30 -9.89 0.94
C GLY A 115 -18.20 -10.93 1.19
N ALA A 116 -17.60 -11.44 0.12
CA ALA A 116 -16.47 -12.39 0.16
C ALA A 116 -15.13 -11.73 0.55
N TYR A 117 -15.14 -10.44 0.92
CA TYR A 117 -13.96 -9.67 1.24
C TYR A 117 -13.21 -10.20 2.46
N ARG A 118 -11.89 -10.05 2.40
CA ARG A 118 -10.92 -10.64 3.32
C ARG A 118 -10.19 -9.56 4.11
N ARG A 119 -9.47 -9.95 5.16
CA ARG A 119 -8.60 -9.03 5.91
C ARG A 119 -7.56 -8.38 5.02
N TYR A 120 -7.07 -9.12 4.02
CA TYR A 120 -6.20 -8.60 2.97
C TYR A 120 -6.82 -7.41 2.24
N ASP A 121 -8.07 -7.55 1.78
CA ASP A 121 -8.77 -6.54 0.97
C ASP A 121 -9.07 -5.25 1.77
N ASP A 122 -9.11 -5.31 3.11
CA ASP A 122 -9.26 -4.13 3.96
C ASP A 122 -8.09 -3.14 3.83
N PHE A 123 -6.87 -3.64 3.64
CA PHE A 123 -5.69 -2.80 3.47
C PHE A 123 -5.76 -2.04 2.15
N GLU A 124 -6.03 -2.76 1.06
CA GLU A 124 -6.23 -2.15 -0.25
C GLU A 124 -7.39 -1.14 -0.23
N ASN A 125 -8.57 -1.50 0.29
CA ASN A 125 -9.70 -0.59 0.36
C ASN A 125 -9.37 0.71 1.11
N VAL A 126 -8.61 0.65 2.21
CA VAL A 126 -8.19 1.86 2.92
C VAL A 126 -7.17 2.67 2.12
N HIS A 127 -6.18 2.02 1.51
CA HIS A 127 -5.21 2.67 0.64
C HIS A 127 -5.90 3.39 -0.54
N SER A 128 -6.77 2.69 -1.26
CA SER A 128 -7.53 3.23 -2.40
C SER A 128 -8.37 4.44 -2.02
N ARG A 129 -9.11 4.36 -0.90
CA ARG A 129 -9.96 5.46 -0.42
C ARG A 129 -9.17 6.66 0.09
N MET A 130 -7.93 6.44 0.51
CA MET A 130 -7.04 7.48 1.02
C MET A 130 -6.08 8.03 -0.03
N ARG A 131 -5.95 7.44 -1.22
CA ARG A 131 -4.94 7.76 -2.25
C ARG A 131 -4.69 9.26 -2.50
N ASN A 132 -5.75 10.07 -2.63
CA ASN A 132 -5.67 11.51 -2.91
C ASN A 132 -5.32 12.37 -1.66
N LYS A 133 -5.24 11.72 -0.50
CA LYS A 133 -4.94 12.30 0.82
C LYS A 133 -3.68 11.69 1.44
N ILE A 134 -2.90 10.93 0.67
CA ILE A 134 -1.69 10.27 1.14
C ILE A 134 -0.54 10.34 0.13
N HIS A 135 -0.80 10.64 -1.15
CA HIS A 135 0.25 10.79 -2.17
C HIS A 135 0.43 12.24 -2.64
N TRP A 136 1.66 12.60 -2.99
CA TRP A 136 2.14 13.90 -3.45
C TRP A 136 1.83 15.04 -2.50
N ILE A 137 1.79 14.71 -1.22
CA ILE A 137 1.56 15.62 -0.11
C ILE A 137 2.48 15.25 1.06
N ALA A 138 2.58 16.14 2.04
CA ALA A 138 3.48 15.98 3.17
C ALA A 138 3.30 14.64 3.91
N SER A 139 2.09 14.11 4.00
CA SER A 139 1.80 12.90 4.79
C SER A 139 2.23 11.58 4.11
N PHE A 140 2.79 11.59 2.89
CA PHE A 140 3.18 10.37 2.17
C PHE A 140 4.02 9.40 3.01
N LEU A 141 5.19 9.84 3.48
CA LEU A 141 6.09 9.00 4.26
C LEU A 141 5.51 8.57 5.62
N PRO A 142 5.00 9.47 6.48
CA PRO A 142 4.47 9.08 7.78
C PRO A 142 3.22 8.21 7.66
N TRP A 143 2.37 8.44 6.63
CA TRP A 143 1.18 7.64 6.43
C TRP A 143 1.53 6.20 6.05
N HIS A 144 2.44 6.01 5.08
CA HIS A 144 2.87 4.69 4.63
C HIS A 144 3.68 3.94 5.69
N ARG A 145 4.51 4.62 6.49
CA ARG A 145 5.19 4.01 7.64
C ARG A 145 4.19 3.35 8.59
N HIS A 146 3.16 4.09 8.99
CA HIS A 146 2.17 3.54 9.92
C HIS A 146 1.25 2.53 9.24
N PHE A 147 0.99 2.64 7.94
CA PHE A 147 0.31 1.60 7.16
C PHE A 147 1.07 0.27 7.18
N MET A 148 2.40 0.31 6.98
CA MET A 148 3.27 -0.87 7.14
C MET A 148 3.27 -1.39 8.58
N PHE A 149 3.26 -0.51 9.58
CA PHE A 149 3.11 -0.94 10.97
C PHE A 149 1.79 -1.67 11.22
N LEU A 150 0.65 -1.17 10.71
CA LEU A 150 -0.65 -1.83 10.83
C LEU A 150 -0.67 -3.19 10.10
N TRP A 151 -0.01 -3.30 8.95
CA TRP A 151 0.17 -4.56 8.23
C TRP A 151 0.94 -5.57 9.08
N GLU A 152 2.08 -5.16 9.63
CA GLU A 152 2.89 -5.99 10.53
C GLU A 152 2.09 -6.43 11.76
N GLN A 153 1.33 -5.52 12.38
CA GLN A 153 0.47 -5.84 13.52
C GLN A 153 -0.61 -6.86 13.15
N ALA A 154 -1.24 -6.75 11.97
CA ALA A 154 -2.23 -7.74 11.52
C ALA A 154 -1.59 -9.12 11.33
N LEU A 155 -0.42 -9.20 10.69
CA LEU A 155 0.33 -10.46 10.55
C LEU A 155 0.66 -11.09 11.91
N GLN A 156 1.15 -10.28 12.85
CA GLN A 156 1.60 -10.77 14.16
C GLN A 156 0.44 -11.17 15.09
N THR A 157 -0.60 -10.33 15.15
CA THR A 157 -1.69 -10.49 16.12
C THR A 157 -2.84 -11.36 15.60
N GLU A 158 -3.09 -11.37 14.29
CA GLU A 158 -4.19 -12.14 13.70
C GLU A 158 -3.71 -13.48 13.10
N CYS A 159 -2.46 -13.54 12.64
CA CYS A 159 -1.88 -14.69 11.94
C CYS A 159 -0.67 -15.32 12.64
N GLY A 160 -0.30 -14.84 13.84
CA GLY A 160 0.73 -15.46 14.66
C GLY A 160 2.17 -15.27 14.15
N TYR A 161 2.38 -14.42 13.15
CA TYR A 161 3.73 -14.10 12.64
C TYR A 161 4.64 -13.63 13.77
N LYS A 162 5.86 -14.16 13.84
CA LYS A 162 6.85 -13.80 14.88
C LYS A 162 8.03 -12.99 14.34
N GLY A 163 8.13 -12.88 13.01
CA GLY A 163 9.14 -12.08 12.35
C GLY A 163 8.77 -10.60 12.28
N ASN A 164 9.56 -9.87 11.49
CA ASN A 164 9.36 -8.46 11.18
C ASN A 164 9.12 -8.31 9.67
N LEU A 165 8.63 -7.16 9.21
CA LEU A 165 8.43 -6.97 7.78
C LEU A 165 9.74 -7.09 6.99
N PRO A 166 9.75 -7.87 5.90
CA PRO A 166 10.83 -7.84 4.92
C PRO A 166 10.83 -6.54 4.13
N ARG A 167 12.01 -6.12 3.66
CA ARG A 167 12.16 -5.11 2.61
C ARG A 167 12.71 -5.73 1.34
N TRP A 168 12.36 -5.13 0.20
CA TRP A 168 12.97 -5.44 -1.08
C TRP A 168 13.87 -4.28 -1.51
N ASP A 169 15.18 -4.55 -1.56
CA ASP A 169 16.18 -3.55 -1.95
C ASP A 169 16.38 -3.52 -3.47
N TRP A 170 15.58 -2.72 -4.17
CA TRP A 170 15.67 -2.58 -5.63
C TRP A 170 17.03 -2.03 -6.08
N THR A 171 17.79 -1.37 -5.20
CA THR A 171 19.11 -0.82 -5.57
C THR A 171 20.13 -1.93 -5.85
N LEU A 172 19.93 -3.13 -5.29
CA LEU A 172 20.73 -4.33 -5.57
C LEU A 172 20.32 -5.00 -6.88
N ASP A 173 19.20 -4.58 -7.45
CA ASP A 173 18.54 -5.16 -8.62
C ASP A 173 18.59 -4.22 -9.84
N SER A 174 19.30 -3.09 -9.75
CA SER A 174 19.28 -2.05 -10.80
C SER A 174 19.94 -2.48 -12.12
N ASP A 175 20.90 -3.40 -12.06
CA ASP A 175 21.54 -3.94 -13.26
C ASP A 175 20.57 -4.87 -14.01
N ASP A 176 19.92 -5.79 -13.29
CA ASP A 176 18.87 -6.66 -13.84
C ASP A 176 17.84 -7.01 -12.78
N MET A 177 16.69 -6.34 -12.86
CA MET A 177 15.59 -6.50 -11.92
C MET A 177 15.00 -7.89 -11.98
N THR A 178 15.06 -8.55 -13.13
CA THR A 178 14.47 -9.89 -13.32
C THR A 178 15.21 -10.97 -12.53
N LEU A 179 16.44 -10.69 -12.08
CA LEU A 179 17.24 -11.57 -11.23
C LEU A 179 16.92 -11.41 -9.73
N SER A 180 16.04 -10.49 -9.36
CA SER A 180 15.68 -10.33 -7.96
C SER A 180 15.04 -11.61 -7.40
N PRO A 181 15.45 -12.10 -6.21
CA PRO A 181 14.93 -13.33 -5.65
C PRO A 181 13.48 -13.20 -5.13
N VAL A 182 12.92 -11.99 -5.14
CA VAL A 182 11.47 -11.82 -4.92
C VAL A 182 10.67 -12.49 -6.03
N TRP A 183 11.19 -12.56 -7.27
CA TRP A 183 10.55 -13.19 -8.44
C TRP A 183 10.63 -14.72 -8.47
N SER A 184 11.09 -15.35 -7.39
CA SER A 184 11.20 -16.81 -7.33
C SER A 184 9.84 -17.47 -7.60
N ALA A 185 9.86 -18.58 -8.35
CA ALA A 185 8.70 -19.46 -8.54
C ALA A 185 8.50 -20.44 -7.35
N ASP A 186 9.34 -20.38 -6.31
CA ASP A 186 9.23 -21.25 -5.12
C ASP A 186 7.84 -21.08 -4.47
N PRO A 187 7.06 -22.17 -4.29
CA PRO A 187 5.68 -22.11 -3.80
C PRO A 187 5.54 -21.74 -2.32
N GLN A 188 6.65 -21.64 -1.59
CA GLN A 188 6.68 -21.27 -0.18
C GLN A 188 7.21 -19.86 0.02
N THR A 189 8.23 -19.44 -0.73
CA THR A 189 8.89 -18.15 -0.47
C THR A 189 8.74 -17.14 -1.60
N GLY A 190 8.60 -17.58 -2.84
CA GLY A 190 8.59 -16.69 -4.00
C GLY A 190 7.31 -15.88 -4.16
N PHE A 191 7.41 -14.66 -4.68
CA PHE A 191 6.25 -13.80 -5.00
C PHE A 191 5.70 -14.06 -6.41
N GLY A 192 6.16 -15.13 -7.06
CA GLY A 192 5.83 -15.48 -8.44
C GLY A 192 6.70 -14.71 -9.43
N THR A 193 6.82 -15.27 -10.63
CA THR A 193 7.54 -14.70 -11.76
C THR A 193 6.71 -13.61 -12.44
N ASN A 194 6.95 -13.34 -13.73
CA ASN A 194 6.14 -12.38 -14.48
C ASN A 194 4.75 -12.94 -14.76
N GLY A 195 3.82 -12.04 -15.08
CA GLY A 195 2.50 -12.42 -15.55
C GLY A 195 2.57 -13.28 -16.82
N LYS A 196 1.71 -14.28 -16.89
CA LYS A 196 1.45 -15.10 -18.08
C LYS A 196 0.06 -14.81 -18.62
N ASP A 197 -0.20 -15.27 -19.84
CA ASP A 197 -1.54 -15.21 -20.43
C ASP A 197 -2.16 -13.81 -20.32
N PHE A 198 -1.47 -12.82 -20.92
CA PHE A 198 -1.90 -11.43 -21.13
C PHE A 198 -3.22 -11.37 -21.92
N THR A 199 -4.29 -11.85 -21.30
CA THR A 199 -5.55 -12.14 -21.95
C THR A 199 -6.44 -10.91 -21.84
N LYS A 200 -6.61 -10.22 -22.99
CA LYS A 200 -7.73 -9.33 -23.34
C LYS A 200 -8.43 -8.64 -22.15
N ASP A 201 -7.65 -7.94 -21.35
CA ASP A 201 -8.15 -7.24 -20.17
C ASP A 201 -9.06 -6.06 -20.59
N PRO A 202 -10.36 -6.04 -20.20
CA PRO A 202 -11.24 -4.89 -20.40
C PRO A 202 -10.86 -3.68 -19.52
N SER A 203 -10.14 -3.90 -18.41
CA SER A 203 -9.72 -2.89 -17.44
C SER A 203 -8.45 -2.11 -17.86
N LYS A 204 -7.69 -2.63 -18.82
CA LYS A 204 -6.45 -2.06 -19.40
C LYS A 204 -5.30 -1.86 -18.39
N LEU A 205 -5.26 -2.61 -17.29
CA LEU A 205 -4.14 -2.62 -16.34
C LEU A 205 -2.95 -3.45 -16.85
N GLY A 206 -3.12 -4.12 -18.00
CA GLY A 206 -2.04 -4.49 -18.90
C GLY A 206 -1.11 -5.59 -18.37
N GLY A 207 -1.60 -6.40 -17.45
CA GLY A 207 -0.88 -7.49 -16.82
C GLY A 207 -1.16 -8.88 -17.41
N GLY A 208 -0.35 -9.85 -17.01
CA GLY A 208 -0.68 -11.27 -17.11
C GLY A 208 -0.86 -11.86 -15.71
N ALA A 209 -1.64 -12.92 -15.59
CA ALA A 209 -1.90 -13.60 -14.33
C ALA A 209 -0.61 -14.21 -13.75
N ILE A 210 -0.44 -14.13 -12.43
CA ILE A 210 0.65 -14.80 -11.72
C ILE A 210 0.25 -16.25 -11.43
N GLU A 211 0.95 -17.21 -12.03
CA GLU A 211 0.61 -18.64 -11.97
C GLU A 211 1.56 -19.49 -11.11
N ASP A 212 2.62 -18.90 -10.57
CA ASP A 212 3.65 -19.59 -9.78
C ASP A 212 4.06 -18.80 -8.53
N GLY A 213 4.98 -19.36 -7.74
CA GLY A 213 5.33 -18.82 -6.44
C GLY A 213 4.28 -19.07 -5.36
N ALA A 214 4.50 -18.48 -4.19
CA ALA A 214 3.62 -18.65 -3.04
C ALA A 214 2.22 -18.08 -3.29
N PHE A 215 2.07 -17.06 -4.13
CA PHE A 215 0.79 -16.39 -4.39
C PHE A 215 0.19 -16.74 -5.77
N ALA A 216 0.58 -17.88 -6.34
CA ALA A 216 0.02 -18.41 -7.58
C ALA A 216 -1.52 -18.40 -7.57
N ASN A 217 -2.12 -17.85 -8.63
CA ASN A 217 -3.55 -17.77 -8.87
C ASN A 217 -4.35 -17.05 -7.77
N LEU A 218 -3.70 -16.14 -7.02
CA LEU A 218 -4.37 -15.34 -6.01
C LEU A 218 -5.51 -14.54 -6.64
N GLN A 219 -6.74 -14.77 -6.19
CA GLN A 219 -7.89 -13.97 -6.59
C GLN A 219 -7.95 -12.69 -5.76
N LEU A 220 -8.06 -11.54 -6.43
CA LEU A 220 -8.33 -10.22 -5.89
C LEU A 220 -9.83 -9.96 -5.99
N TYR A 221 -10.44 -9.41 -4.94
CA TYR A 221 -11.90 -9.16 -4.89
C TYR A 221 -12.24 -7.67 -4.89
N TYR A 222 -11.24 -6.81 -4.68
CA TYR A 222 -11.40 -5.36 -4.64
C TYR A 222 -10.41 -4.71 -5.64
N PRO A 223 -10.83 -3.69 -6.39
CA PRO A 223 -12.21 -3.22 -6.54
C PRO A 223 -13.06 -4.21 -7.36
N ASP A 224 -12.41 -4.98 -8.24
CA ASP A 224 -13.02 -5.87 -9.21
C ASP A 224 -12.38 -7.27 -9.09
N GLU A 225 -13.17 -8.31 -9.34
CA GLU A 225 -12.70 -9.70 -9.21
C GLU A 225 -11.83 -10.12 -10.40
N HIS A 226 -10.57 -10.47 -10.12
CA HIS A 226 -9.62 -11.00 -11.11
C HIS A 226 -8.46 -11.73 -10.42
N THR A 227 -7.60 -12.40 -11.20
CA THR A 227 -6.35 -12.96 -10.67
C THR A 227 -5.32 -11.84 -10.53
N LEU A 228 -4.48 -11.88 -9.50
CA LEU A 228 -3.35 -10.95 -9.36
C LEU A 228 -2.50 -10.96 -10.64
N GLU A 229 -2.29 -9.77 -11.19
CA GLU A 229 -1.62 -9.54 -12.47
C GLU A 229 -0.31 -8.76 -12.33
N ARG A 230 0.66 -9.09 -13.19
CA ARG A 230 1.96 -8.42 -13.27
C ARG A 230 2.41 -8.26 -14.72
N ASN A 231 3.13 -7.18 -15.02
CA ASN A 231 3.78 -7.00 -16.31
C ASN A 231 5.04 -6.13 -16.20
N TYR A 232 6.14 -6.77 -15.85
CA TYR A 232 7.45 -6.16 -16.00
C TYR A 232 8.13 -6.50 -17.32
N ASN A 233 7.37 -6.93 -18.35
CA ASN A 233 7.95 -7.03 -19.69
C ASN A 233 8.37 -5.63 -20.11
N LEU A 234 9.67 -5.37 -20.12
CA LEU A 234 10.23 -4.24 -20.83
C LEU A 234 9.95 -4.50 -22.31
N PRO A 235 9.13 -3.67 -23.00
CA PRO A 235 9.07 -3.77 -24.45
C PRO A 235 10.50 -3.69 -25.00
N GLN A 236 10.80 -4.42 -26.07
CA GLN A 236 12.18 -4.64 -26.52
C GLN A 236 12.92 -3.33 -26.86
N GLU A 237 12.19 -2.28 -27.21
CA GLU A 237 12.66 -0.91 -27.40
C GLU A 237 13.10 -0.18 -26.12
N PHE A 238 12.75 -0.71 -24.94
CA PHE A 238 13.11 -0.19 -23.62
C PHE A 238 14.11 -1.08 -22.87
N VAL A 239 14.45 -2.24 -23.42
CA VAL A 239 15.60 -3.06 -22.99
C VAL A 239 16.86 -2.25 -23.26
N GLN A 240 17.55 -1.83 -22.20
CA GLN A 240 18.86 -1.18 -22.32
C GLN A 240 19.93 -2.25 -22.09
N ASP A 241 20.94 -2.31 -22.97
CA ASP A 241 22.05 -3.25 -22.81
C ASP A 241 22.67 -3.11 -21.41
N GLY A 242 22.53 -4.18 -20.62
CA GLY A 242 23.09 -4.29 -19.27
C GLY A 242 22.35 -3.51 -18.18
N ARG A 243 21.13 -2.96 -18.41
CA ARG A 243 20.33 -2.29 -17.37
C ARG A 243 18.82 -2.49 -17.53
N THR A 244 18.13 -2.62 -16.40
CA THR A 244 16.66 -2.56 -16.35
C THR A 244 16.18 -1.15 -16.72
N TRP A 245 15.10 -1.04 -17.49
CA TRP A 245 14.47 0.25 -17.77
C TRP A 245 14.06 0.94 -16.45
N GLY A 246 14.32 2.24 -16.34
CA GLY A 246 14.01 3.00 -15.13
C GLY A 246 15.02 2.84 -13.98
N SER A 247 16.02 1.94 -14.11
CA SER A 247 17.09 1.75 -13.12
C SER A 247 17.81 3.04 -12.73
N GLN A 248 17.94 4.01 -13.63
CA GLN A 248 18.55 5.32 -13.35
C GLN A 248 17.84 6.14 -12.25
N PHE A 249 16.63 5.72 -11.84
CA PHE A 249 15.83 6.36 -10.80
C PHE A 249 15.88 5.62 -9.45
N PHE A 250 16.42 4.40 -9.40
CA PHE A 250 16.56 3.61 -8.17
C PHE A 250 17.93 2.95 -8.01
N ASP A 251 18.90 3.22 -8.89
CA ASP A 251 20.30 2.82 -8.71
C ASP A 251 20.95 3.56 -7.51
N ALA A 252 22.12 3.05 -7.06
CA ALA A 252 22.82 3.65 -5.94
C ALA A 252 23.12 5.16 -6.12
N PRO A 253 23.58 5.64 -7.30
CA PRO A 253 23.70 7.07 -7.57
C PRO A 253 22.39 7.85 -7.43
N ALA A 254 21.25 7.31 -7.87
CA ALA A 254 19.94 7.94 -7.71
C ALA A 254 19.56 8.07 -6.25
N MET A 255 19.67 7.00 -5.48
CA MET A 255 19.36 7.04 -4.06
C MET A 255 20.31 7.92 -3.26
N ALA A 256 21.58 8.06 -3.68
CA ALA A 256 22.48 9.06 -3.11
C ALA A 256 21.98 10.50 -3.33
N ARG A 257 21.44 10.84 -4.51
CA ARG A 257 20.84 12.16 -4.78
C ARG A 257 19.58 12.40 -3.94
N VAL A 258 18.80 11.36 -3.68
CA VAL A 258 17.61 11.42 -2.80
C VAL A 258 18.04 11.66 -1.35
N HIS A 259 18.98 10.87 -0.81
CA HIS A 259 19.45 11.02 0.56
C HIS A 259 20.18 12.36 0.83
N ALA A 260 20.72 12.99 -0.21
CA ALA A 260 21.36 14.30 -0.11
C ALA A 260 20.40 15.47 0.15
N LYS A 261 19.08 15.29 -0.02
CA LYS A 261 18.09 16.34 0.28
C LYS A 261 18.14 16.71 1.77
N THR A 262 18.14 18.00 2.09
CA THR A 262 18.27 18.47 3.48
C THR A 262 16.93 18.76 4.14
N ALA A 263 15.95 19.26 3.37
CA ALA A 263 14.60 19.52 3.83
C ALA A 263 13.67 18.33 3.58
N TYR A 264 12.73 18.12 4.50
CA TYR A 264 11.74 17.02 4.39
C TYR A 264 10.89 17.10 3.11
N PRO A 265 10.29 18.24 2.71
CA PRO A 265 9.47 18.29 1.50
C PRO A 265 10.25 17.87 0.25
N ASP A 266 11.52 18.30 0.14
CA ASP A 266 12.39 17.95 -0.98
C ASP A 266 12.73 16.46 -0.98
N PHE A 267 12.98 15.88 0.19
CA PHE A 267 13.21 14.44 0.33
C PHE A 267 11.96 13.63 -0.03
N ALA A 268 10.81 13.99 0.52
CA ALA A 268 9.53 13.31 0.30
C ALA A 268 9.16 13.31 -1.19
N VAL A 269 9.23 14.47 -1.84
CA VAL A 269 9.03 14.56 -3.29
C VAL A 269 10.09 13.73 -4.02
N ALA A 270 11.38 13.87 -3.66
CA ALA A 270 12.47 13.17 -4.33
C ALA A 270 12.44 11.66 -4.20
N VAL A 271 11.80 11.07 -3.20
CA VAL A 271 11.63 9.61 -3.11
C VAL A 271 10.32 9.13 -3.75
N GLU A 272 9.23 9.91 -3.61
CA GLU A 272 7.91 9.58 -4.14
C GLU A 272 7.85 9.67 -5.67
N GLY A 273 8.45 10.73 -6.24
CA GLY A 273 8.48 10.97 -7.67
C GLY A 273 7.21 11.64 -8.21
N PHE A 274 6.82 11.23 -9.42
CA PHE A 274 5.97 11.98 -10.35
C PHE A 274 4.55 12.23 -9.82
N ASP A 275 4.14 13.51 -9.72
CA ASP A 275 2.76 13.92 -9.43
C ASP A 275 1.94 13.97 -10.73
N PRO A 276 1.00 13.04 -10.96
CA PRO A 276 0.21 12.97 -12.19
C PRO A 276 -0.63 14.24 -12.42
N ASP A 277 -1.00 14.95 -11.36
CA ASP A 277 -1.83 16.17 -11.45
C ASP A 277 -1.04 17.36 -12.01
N LYS A 278 0.30 17.31 -12.01
CA LYS A 278 1.14 18.43 -12.47
C LYS A 278 1.47 18.39 -13.95
N GLY A 279 1.20 17.27 -14.63
CA GLY A 279 1.52 17.08 -16.05
C GLY A 279 3.02 17.17 -16.39
N ASP A 280 3.88 17.36 -15.38
CA ASP A 280 5.33 17.46 -15.51
C ASP A 280 5.97 16.11 -15.20
N THR A 281 6.28 15.40 -16.27
CA THR A 281 6.87 14.07 -16.32
C THR A 281 8.38 14.06 -16.09
N SER A 282 8.98 15.23 -15.87
CA SER A 282 10.42 15.36 -15.67
C SER A 282 10.89 14.81 -14.32
N PHE A 283 9.97 14.47 -13.41
CA PHE A 283 10.29 14.09 -12.04
C PHE A 283 9.86 12.65 -11.69
N VAL A 284 10.54 11.66 -12.26
CA VAL A 284 10.38 10.24 -11.91
C VAL A 284 11.38 9.86 -10.81
N SER A 285 10.96 9.06 -9.84
CA SER A 285 11.83 8.56 -8.78
C SER A 285 11.48 7.14 -8.34
N ALA A 286 12.30 6.58 -7.44
CA ALA A 286 12.30 5.19 -6.98
C ALA A 286 10.92 4.64 -6.62
N HIS A 287 10.07 5.38 -5.90
CA HIS A 287 8.71 4.93 -5.61
C HIS A 287 7.89 4.79 -6.90
N SER A 288 7.67 5.90 -7.62
CA SER A 288 6.85 5.93 -8.84
C SER A 288 7.32 4.96 -9.93
N ILE A 289 8.64 4.80 -10.11
CA ILE A 289 9.18 3.92 -11.16
C ILE A 289 9.01 2.45 -10.80
N ILE A 290 9.17 2.04 -9.54
CA ILE A 290 9.01 0.64 -9.15
C ILE A 290 7.56 0.20 -9.33
N HIS A 291 6.58 1.05 -8.97
CA HIS A 291 5.18 0.83 -9.32
C HIS A 291 5.01 0.64 -10.83
N ALA A 292 5.52 1.58 -11.63
CA ALA A 292 5.34 1.58 -13.08
C ALA A 292 6.00 0.38 -13.79
N ILE A 293 7.23 0.00 -13.41
CA ILE A 293 7.96 -1.09 -14.10
C ILE A 293 7.44 -2.47 -13.75
N ILE A 294 6.74 -2.65 -12.62
CA ILE A 294 6.15 -3.94 -12.28
C ILE A 294 4.86 -4.18 -13.07
N GLY A 295 4.16 -3.12 -13.47
CA GLY A 295 2.92 -3.22 -14.22
C GLY A 295 1.80 -3.93 -13.44
N GLY A 296 0.75 -4.32 -14.16
CA GLY A 296 -0.39 -5.05 -13.58
C GLY A 296 -0.98 -4.32 -12.38
N ASP A 297 -1.24 -5.05 -11.30
CA ASP A 297 -1.88 -4.53 -10.10
C ASP A 297 -1.03 -3.57 -9.27
N LEU A 298 0.31 -3.59 -9.41
CA LEU A 298 1.16 -2.67 -8.65
C LEU A 298 1.25 -1.27 -9.27
N SER A 299 1.12 -1.17 -10.60
CA SER A 299 1.24 0.09 -11.32
C SER A 299 0.22 1.15 -10.88
N PRO A 300 -1.09 0.85 -10.80
CA PRO A 300 -2.06 1.86 -10.44
C PRO A 300 -1.97 2.24 -8.97
N THR A 301 -1.74 3.52 -8.68
CA THR A 301 -1.71 4.02 -7.30
C THR A 301 -3.03 3.73 -6.56
N SER A 302 -4.12 3.61 -7.31
CA SER A 302 -5.44 3.33 -6.73
C SER A 302 -5.58 1.91 -6.19
N TYR A 303 -4.84 0.93 -6.72
CA TYR A 303 -5.00 -0.50 -6.43
C TYR A 303 -3.71 -1.23 -6.09
N ALA A 304 -2.61 -0.49 -5.94
CA ALA A 304 -1.27 -1.03 -5.75
C ALA A 304 -1.13 -1.96 -4.53
N ALA A 305 -1.91 -1.78 -3.46
CA ALA A 305 -1.78 -2.59 -2.26
C ALA A 305 -2.45 -3.98 -2.40
N ASN A 306 -3.10 -4.27 -3.54
CA ASN A 306 -3.45 -5.63 -3.94
C ASN A 306 -2.23 -6.49 -4.28
N GLU A 307 -1.17 -5.91 -4.84
CA GLU A 307 0.06 -6.64 -5.11
C GLU A 307 0.84 -6.87 -3.81
N VAL A 308 1.16 -8.13 -3.52
CA VAL A 308 1.82 -8.56 -2.28
C VAL A 308 3.21 -7.91 -2.12
N LEU A 309 3.90 -7.58 -3.22
CA LEU A 309 5.16 -6.85 -3.21
C LEU A 309 5.05 -5.39 -2.77
N PHE A 310 3.86 -4.78 -2.77
CA PHE A 310 3.61 -3.45 -2.22
C PHE A 310 4.21 -3.30 -0.82
N TYR A 311 4.02 -4.31 0.03
CA TYR A 311 4.47 -4.27 1.42
C TYR A 311 6.00 -4.32 1.54
N LEU A 312 6.70 -5.04 0.65
CA LEU A 312 8.17 -5.07 0.62
C LEU A 312 8.72 -3.78 0.02
N HIS A 313 8.06 -3.25 -1.01
CA HIS A 313 8.36 -1.96 -1.62
C HIS A 313 8.26 -0.83 -0.58
N HIS A 314 7.11 -0.66 0.06
CA HIS A 314 6.92 0.40 1.04
C HIS A 314 7.73 0.21 2.33
N THR A 315 8.11 -1.02 2.70
CA THR A 315 9.06 -1.24 3.79
C THR A 315 10.47 -0.74 3.43
N ASN A 316 10.86 -0.81 2.14
CA ASN A 316 12.12 -0.24 1.65
C ASN A 316 12.04 1.30 1.48
N ILE A 317 10.90 1.85 1.07
CA ILE A 317 10.66 3.31 1.12
C ILE A 317 10.82 3.83 2.56
N ASP A 318 10.25 3.13 3.53
CA ASP A 318 10.37 3.49 4.95
C ASP A 318 11.82 3.40 5.45
N TRP A 319 12.57 2.40 4.99
CA TRP A 319 14.02 2.29 5.27
C TRP A 319 14.80 3.50 4.77
N HIS A 320 14.54 3.96 3.53
CA HIS A 320 15.18 5.16 2.99
C HIS A 320 14.85 6.41 3.82
N TRP A 321 13.61 6.54 4.28
CA TRP A 321 13.23 7.66 5.15
C TRP A 321 13.87 7.56 6.54
N ALA A 322 13.88 6.38 7.16
CA ALA A 322 14.56 6.15 8.44
C ALA A 322 16.07 6.44 8.34
N THR A 323 16.72 6.02 7.25
CA THR A 323 18.12 6.32 6.93
C THR A 323 18.34 7.82 6.81
N TRP A 324 17.46 8.53 6.10
CA TRP A 324 17.52 9.98 5.99
C TRP A 324 17.38 10.67 7.34
N ILE A 325 16.43 10.24 8.20
CA ILE A 325 16.30 10.77 9.56
C ILE A 325 17.59 10.54 10.34
N ASN A 326 18.10 9.31 10.36
CA ASN A 326 19.25 8.92 11.17
C ASN A 326 20.56 9.61 10.77
N ALA A 327 20.73 9.96 9.48
CA ALA A 327 21.88 10.73 9.01
C ALA A 327 22.03 12.11 9.68
N ASN A 328 20.95 12.71 10.19
CA ASN A 328 21.02 13.88 11.08
C ASN A 328 19.84 13.88 12.06
N ARG A 329 19.80 12.86 12.92
CA ARG A 329 18.65 12.57 13.79
C ARG A 329 18.22 13.75 14.64
N ARG A 330 19.18 14.54 15.15
CA ARG A 330 18.92 15.72 16.00
C ARG A 330 17.98 16.72 15.34
N THR A 331 18.10 16.95 14.03
CA THR A 331 17.27 17.92 13.31
C THR A 331 16.16 17.26 12.50
N ARG A 332 16.39 16.04 12.00
CA ARG A 332 15.46 15.36 11.09
C ARG A 332 14.36 14.56 11.78
N LEU A 333 14.52 14.22 13.06
CA LEU A 333 13.47 13.53 13.83
C LEU A 333 12.17 14.35 13.92
N THR A 334 12.27 15.67 13.84
CA THR A 334 11.10 16.57 13.82
C THR A 334 10.97 17.34 12.51
N ALA A 335 11.75 16.98 11.47
CA ALA A 335 11.66 17.63 10.17
C ALA A 335 10.43 17.12 9.43
N TYR A 336 9.43 17.99 9.31
CA TYR A 336 8.19 17.71 8.60
C TYR A 336 7.62 19.02 8.04
N GLY A 337 7.01 18.93 6.88
CA GLY A 337 6.40 20.08 6.20
C GLY A 337 5.98 19.72 4.78
N GLY A 338 5.39 20.68 4.08
CA GLY A 338 4.88 20.53 2.73
C GLY A 338 3.40 20.83 2.65
N ILE A 339 2.81 20.51 1.51
CA ILE A 339 1.39 20.74 1.25
C ILE A 339 0.55 19.62 1.90
N THR A 340 -0.62 19.94 2.45
CA THR A 340 -1.55 18.92 2.98
C THR A 340 -2.58 18.46 1.96
N LYS A 341 -2.62 19.10 0.78
CA LYS A 341 -3.58 18.84 -0.28
C LYS A 341 -2.91 19.05 -1.64
N ARG A 342 -3.10 18.09 -2.56
CA ARG A 342 -2.63 18.20 -3.95
C ARG A 342 -3.22 19.42 -4.65
N GLY A 343 -2.48 19.93 -5.64
CA GLY A 343 -2.87 21.13 -6.40
C GLY A 343 -2.78 22.44 -5.62
N THR A 344 -2.29 22.42 -4.37
CA THR A 344 -2.04 23.62 -3.57
C THR A 344 -0.55 23.92 -3.51
N THR A 345 -0.20 25.18 -3.21
CA THR A 345 1.18 25.61 -2.93
C THR A 345 1.38 25.99 -1.46
N VAL A 346 0.34 25.82 -0.63
CA VAL A 346 0.34 26.23 0.77
C VAL A 346 1.07 25.20 1.60
N ASN A 347 2.21 25.58 2.16
CA ASN A 347 3.00 24.75 3.07
C ASN A 347 2.46 24.89 4.50
N ASN A 348 1.48 24.06 4.86
CA ASN A 348 0.75 24.12 6.13
C ASN A 348 0.72 22.80 6.91
N ALA A 349 1.47 21.78 6.48
CA ALA A 349 1.54 20.50 7.18
C ALA A 349 2.24 20.65 8.55
N LYS A 350 1.69 19.99 9.57
CA LYS A 350 2.18 20.03 10.96
C LYS A 350 2.38 18.64 11.52
N LEU A 351 3.32 18.52 12.45
CA LEU A 351 3.53 17.29 13.23
C LEU A 351 2.28 16.87 14.04
N SER A 352 1.38 17.80 14.35
CA SER A 352 0.12 17.53 15.04
C SER A 352 -0.99 17.03 14.13
N ASP A 353 -0.78 16.98 12.81
CA ASP A 353 -1.82 16.57 11.87
C ASP A 353 -2.17 15.09 12.09
N PRO A 354 -3.47 14.74 12.16
CA PRO A 354 -3.89 13.36 12.31
C PRO A 354 -3.74 12.57 11.01
N LEU A 355 -3.29 11.34 11.11
CA LEU A 355 -3.23 10.39 9.99
C LEU A 355 -4.43 9.44 10.07
N THR A 356 -5.24 9.42 9.02
CA THR A 356 -6.51 8.67 9.00
C THR A 356 -6.34 7.32 8.31
N TYR A 357 -6.84 6.25 8.95
CA TYR A 357 -6.79 4.86 8.46
C TYR A 357 -8.17 4.20 8.35
N LEU A 358 -9.26 4.97 8.38
CA LEU A 358 -10.63 4.49 8.11
C LEU A 358 -11.01 3.23 8.93
N ASN A 359 -10.63 3.21 10.21
CA ASN A 359 -10.83 2.10 11.16
C ASN A 359 -9.99 0.83 10.91
N LEU A 360 -9.03 0.84 9.99
CA LEU A 360 -8.04 -0.25 9.84
C LEU A 360 -7.19 -0.43 11.10
N GLY A 361 -6.95 0.66 11.83
CA GLY A 361 -6.24 0.70 13.09
C GLY A 361 -6.30 2.11 13.72
N PRO A 362 -5.53 2.34 14.79
CA PRO A 362 -5.45 3.66 15.43
C PRO A 362 -4.97 4.73 14.46
N ASN A 363 -5.50 5.96 14.64
CA ASN A 363 -5.09 7.16 13.91
C ASN A 363 -4.05 7.94 14.74
N PRO A 364 -2.75 7.77 14.49
CA PRO A 364 -1.72 8.57 15.15
C PRO A 364 -1.69 10.00 14.60
N THR A 365 -0.94 10.88 15.27
CA THR A 365 -0.46 12.12 14.66
C THR A 365 0.82 11.85 13.86
N VAL A 366 1.18 12.75 12.93
CA VAL A 366 2.47 12.66 12.22
C VAL A 366 3.64 12.54 13.20
N ARG A 367 3.62 13.29 14.31
CA ARG A 367 4.65 13.27 15.35
C ARG A 367 4.95 11.86 15.84
N ASP A 368 3.90 11.07 16.05
CA ASP A 368 4.04 9.73 16.63
C ASP A 368 4.82 8.81 15.67
N THR A 369 4.67 9.00 14.35
CA THR A 369 5.30 8.17 13.32
C THR A 369 6.77 8.48 13.05
N MET A 370 7.30 9.60 13.57
CA MET A 370 8.63 10.08 13.16
C MET A 370 9.78 9.19 13.64
N ASP A 371 9.59 8.48 14.75
CA ASP A 371 10.61 7.66 15.40
C ASP A 371 10.29 6.17 15.35
N THR A 372 10.96 5.42 14.48
CA THR A 372 10.80 3.95 14.38
C THR A 372 11.22 3.22 15.66
N THR A 373 12.08 3.84 16.47
CA THR A 373 12.62 3.28 17.73
C THR A 373 11.85 3.69 18.97
N ALA A 374 10.81 4.50 18.83
CA ALA A 374 9.87 4.81 19.89
C ALA A 374 8.70 3.81 19.90
N TYR A 375 8.09 3.61 21.07
CA TYR A 375 6.85 2.86 21.16
C TYR A 375 5.73 3.61 20.41
N PRO A 376 4.87 2.92 19.63
CA PRO A 376 4.71 1.47 19.52
C PRO A 376 5.53 0.78 18.42
N TYR A 377 6.29 1.51 17.60
CA TYR A 377 6.97 0.96 16.43
C TYR A 377 8.07 -0.05 16.81
N CYS A 378 9.00 0.38 17.66
CA CYS A 378 10.07 -0.46 18.20
C CYS A 378 10.81 -1.32 17.15
N TYR A 379 11.17 -0.72 16.02
CA TYR A 379 11.97 -1.37 14.98
C TYR A 379 13.08 -0.46 14.43
N ASP A 380 14.08 -1.12 13.86
CA ASP A 380 15.14 -0.54 13.03
C ASP A 380 15.40 -1.47 11.84
N TYR A 381 16.35 -1.10 10.99
CA TYR A 381 16.73 -1.83 9.80
C TYR A 381 18.18 -2.32 9.90
N GLU A 382 18.47 -3.42 9.20
CA GLU A 382 19.84 -3.95 9.09
C GLU A 382 20.73 -3.25 8.07
#